data_AF-A0A7C9EL33-F1
#
_entry.id   AF-A0A7C9EL33-F1
#
_cell.length_a   1.000
_cell.length_b   1.000
_cell.length_c   1.000
_cell.angle_alpha   90.00
_cell.angle_beta   90.00
_cell.angle_gamma   90.00
#
_symmetry.space_group_name_H-M   'P 1'
#
loop_
_entity.id
_entity.type
_entity.pdbx_description
1 polymer ?
#
loop_
_entity_poly.entity_id
_entity_poly.type
_entity_poly.pdbx_seq_one_letter_code
_entity_poly.pdbx_strand_id
1 'polypeptide(L)'
;LLYGLAWIYSACQMIAEMGKHVSSYAAGTVYLGGYDKEEKAARAYDLAALKYWGPTTTTNFPMSDYEKELEEMKNMTRQEFVASLRRKSSGFSRGASIYRGVTRHHQHGRWQARIGRVAGNKDLYLGTFSTQEEAAEAYDIAAIKFR
;
A
#
# COMPACT_ATOMS: atom_id res chain seq x y z
N LEU A 1 -27.49 -9.01 -17.90
CA LEU A 1 -27.38 -7.83 -17.00
C LEU A 1 -27.04 -8.23 -15.54
N LEU A 2 -26.22 -9.27 -15.30
CA LEU A 2 -25.87 -9.73 -13.95
C LEU A 2 -24.38 -10.09 -13.79
N TYR A 3 -23.48 -9.35 -14.45
CA TYR A 3 -22.03 -9.53 -14.28
C TYR A 3 -21.31 -8.26 -13.76
N GLY A 4 -22.05 -7.24 -13.34
CA GLY A 4 -21.50 -5.91 -13.06
C GLY A 4 -21.15 -5.60 -11.59
N LEU A 5 -21.36 -6.52 -10.64
CA LEU A 5 -21.23 -6.19 -9.20
C LEU A 5 -20.28 -7.10 -8.41
N ALA A 6 -19.65 -8.10 -9.04
CA ALA A 6 -18.64 -8.94 -8.37
C ALA A 6 -17.21 -8.37 -8.45
N TRP A 7 -16.97 -7.32 -9.25
CA TRP A 7 -15.62 -6.79 -9.51
C TRP A 7 -15.23 -5.60 -8.62
N ILE A 8 -16.19 -4.96 -7.94
CA ILE A 8 -15.95 -3.79 -7.08
C ILE A 8 -15.19 -4.16 -5.79
N TYR A 9 -15.22 -5.44 -5.37
CA TYR A 9 -14.50 -5.92 -4.18
C TYR A 9 -13.05 -6.33 -4.44
N SER A 10 -12.57 -6.30 -5.69
CA SER A 10 -11.38 -7.05 -6.10
C SER A 10 -10.10 -6.22 -6.29
N ALA A 11 -9.87 -5.23 -5.42
CA ALA A 11 -8.50 -4.72 -5.19
C ALA A 11 -7.83 -5.36 -3.96
N CYS A 12 -8.57 -6.19 -3.20
CA CYS A 12 -8.11 -6.73 -1.92
C CYS A 12 -7.50 -8.14 -2.01
N GLN A 13 -7.64 -8.86 -3.13
CA GLN A 13 -7.33 -10.29 -3.14
C GLN A 13 -6.76 -10.76 -4.50
N MET A 14 -5.43 -10.76 -4.63
CA MET A 14 -4.75 -11.43 -5.73
C MET A 14 -4.35 -12.86 -5.35
N ILE A 15 -5.22 -13.86 -5.62
CA ILE A 15 -4.83 -15.27 -5.90
C ILE A 15 -5.92 -15.93 -6.77
N ALA A 16 -5.55 -16.45 -7.94
CA ALA A 16 -5.82 -17.83 -8.39
C ALA A 16 -5.59 -17.97 -9.90
N GLU A 17 -4.35 -18.28 -10.31
CA GLU A 17 -4.07 -19.07 -11.52
C GLU A 17 -2.61 -19.57 -11.52
N MET A 18 -2.15 -20.11 -10.39
CA MET A 18 -1.00 -21.03 -10.39
C MET A 18 -1.51 -22.46 -10.55
N GLY A 19 -1.81 -22.81 -11.80
CA GLY A 19 -2.00 -24.18 -12.24
C GLY A 19 -1.63 -24.21 -13.72
N LYS A 20 -0.34 -24.29 -14.06
CA LYS A 20 0.37 -25.56 -14.25
C LYS A 20 1.88 -25.30 -14.22
N HIS A 21 2.60 -26.15 -13.50
CA HIS A 21 4.05 -26.16 -13.24
C HIS A 21 4.52 -25.33 -12.03
N VAL A 22 5.30 -26.00 -11.18
CA VAL A 22 5.96 -25.54 -9.95
C VAL A 22 5.14 -25.74 -8.67
N SER A 23 5.22 -26.98 -8.18
CA SER A 23 5.09 -27.36 -6.77
C SER A 23 5.92 -26.43 -5.87
N SER A 24 5.37 -26.06 -4.70
CA SER A 24 6.06 -25.49 -3.51
C SER A 24 6.11 -23.98 -3.25
N TYR A 25 5.10 -23.19 -3.64
CA TYR A 25 4.88 -21.88 -3.00
C TYR A 25 3.46 -21.79 -2.46
N ALA A 26 3.35 -21.61 -1.13
CA ALA A 26 2.10 -21.34 -0.46
C ALA A 26 1.40 -20.17 -1.16
N ALA A 27 0.17 -20.40 -1.64
CA ALA A 27 -0.64 -19.40 -2.28
C ALA A 27 -0.94 -18.28 -1.26
N GLY A 28 -0.13 -17.23 -1.27
CA GLY A 28 -0.19 -16.12 -0.33
C GLY A 28 -0.87 -14.90 -0.96
N THR A 29 -1.89 -14.37 -0.30
CA THR A 29 -2.59 -13.17 -0.78
C THR A 29 -1.69 -11.95 -0.60
N VAL A 30 -1.54 -11.15 -1.66
CA VAL A 30 -0.79 -9.88 -1.57
C VAL A 30 -1.79 -8.73 -1.39
N TYR A 31 -1.79 -8.11 -0.21
CA TYR A 31 -2.55 -6.88 0.03
C TYR A 31 -1.87 -5.69 -0.68
N LEU A 32 -2.58 -4.95 -1.54
CA LEU A 32 -2.01 -3.84 -2.32
C LEU A 32 -2.24 -2.47 -1.67
N GLY A 33 -3.19 -2.37 -0.74
CA GLY A 33 -3.58 -1.12 -0.08
C GLY A 33 -5.08 -0.92 -0.12
N GLY A 34 -5.58 0.08 0.61
CA GLY A 34 -6.98 0.48 0.53
C GLY A 34 -7.15 1.63 -0.46
N TYR A 35 -8.20 1.62 -1.27
CA TYR A 35 -8.45 2.67 -2.25
C TYR A 35 -9.85 3.22 -2.05
N ASP A 36 -9.98 4.54 -2.11
CA ASP A 36 -11.23 5.29 -1.94
C ASP A 36 -12.12 5.24 -3.20
N LYS A 37 -11.51 4.93 -4.35
CA LYS A 37 -12.18 4.82 -5.64
C LYS A 37 -11.86 3.48 -6.26
N GLU A 38 -12.88 2.87 -6.87
CA GLU A 38 -12.78 1.60 -7.59
C GLU A 38 -11.72 1.66 -8.70
N GLU A 39 -11.72 2.72 -9.51
CA GLU A 39 -10.75 2.88 -10.60
C GLU A 39 -9.30 2.86 -10.10
N LYS A 40 -8.99 3.55 -9.00
CA LYS A 40 -7.63 3.54 -8.41
C LYS A 40 -7.25 2.14 -7.93
N ALA A 41 -8.22 1.42 -7.41
CA ALA A 41 -8.07 0.07 -6.91
C ALA A 41 -7.76 -0.91 -8.06
N ALA A 42 -8.51 -0.83 -9.15
CA ALA A 42 -8.30 -1.62 -10.36
C ALA A 42 -6.96 -1.28 -11.04
N ARG A 43 -6.57 -0.01 -11.12
CA ARG A 43 -5.24 0.39 -11.62
C ARG A 43 -4.10 -0.17 -10.78
N ALA A 44 -4.23 -0.15 -9.45
CA ALA A 44 -3.22 -0.74 -8.57
C ALA A 44 -3.09 -2.26 -8.75
N TYR A 45 -4.21 -2.96 -8.99
CA TYR A 45 -4.21 -4.37 -9.35
C TYR A 45 -3.47 -4.60 -10.67
N ASP A 46 -3.80 -3.87 -11.73
CA ASP A 46 -3.16 -4.00 -13.04
C ASP A 46 -1.64 -3.82 -12.94
N LEU A 47 -1.19 -2.79 -12.23
CA LEU A 47 0.23 -2.54 -12.01
C LEU A 47 0.92 -3.68 -11.25
N ALA A 48 0.27 -4.23 -10.22
CA ALA A 48 0.79 -5.39 -9.51
C ALA A 48 0.84 -6.62 -10.43
N ALA A 49 -0.22 -6.89 -11.17
CA ALA A 49 -0.30 -7.97 -12.15
C ALA A 49 0.83 -7.87 -13.18
N LEU A 50 1.06 -6.69 -13.76
CA LEU A 50 2.13 -6.41 -14.71
C LEU A 50 3.51 -6.66 -14.11
N LYS A 51 3.72 -6.28 -12.85
CA LYS A 51 4.99 -6.50 -12.15
C LYS A 51 5.25 -7.97 -11.80
N TYR A 52 4.22 -8.75 -11.53
CA TYR A 52 4.34 -10.16 -11.17
C TYR A 52 4.42 -11.08 -12.39
N TRP A 53 3.52 -10.87 -13.36
CA TRP A 53 3.29 -11.76 -14.49
C TRP A 53 3.81 -11.23 -15.83
N GLY A 54 4.17 -9.94 -15.91
CA GLY A 54 4.74 -9.32 -17.10
C GLY A 54 3.73 -8.62 -18.00
N PRO A 55 4.19 -8.00 -19.11
CA PRO A 55 3.41 -7.09 -19.95
C PRO A 55 2.30 -7.76 -20.77
N THR A 56 2.28 -9.10 -20.83
CA THR A 56 1.26 -9.87 -21.55
C THR A 56 0.07 -10.24 -20.67
N THR A 57 0.08 -9.84 -19.40
CA THR A 57 -1.06 -10.10 -18.49
C THR A 57 -2.31 -9.36 -18.97
N THR A 58 -3.47 -9.95 -18.71
CA THR A 58 -4.74 -9.25 -18.92
C THR A 58 -4.91 -8.19 -17.85
N THR A 59 -5.21 -6.97 -18.26
CA THR A 59 -5.43 -5.78 -17.40
C THR A 59 -6.84 -5.24 -17.59
N ASN A 60 -7.32 -4.50 -16.60
CA ASN A 60 -8.62 -3.81 -16.65
C ASN A 60 -8.57 -2.59 -17.59
N PHE A 61 -7.40 -1.94 -17.70
CA PHE A 61 -7.18 -0.77 -18.55
C PHE A 61 -6.10 -1.02 -19.63
N PRO A 62 -6.09 -0.25 -20.73
CA PRO A 62 -5.08 -0.37 -21.78
C PRO A 62 -3.64 -0.17 -21.27
N MET A 63 -2.69 -0.92 -21.82
CA MET A 63 -1.27 -0.83 -21.45
C MET A 63 -0.66 0.57 -21.63
N SER A 64 -1.17 1.35 -22.58
CA SER A 64 -0.76 2.73 -22.81
C SER A 64 -0.96 3.63 -21.59
N ASP A 65 -1.91 3.31 -20.71
CA ASP A 65 -2.17 4.08 -19.50
C ASP A 65 -1.07 3.94 -18.45
N TYR A 66 -0.20 2.92 -18.58
CA TYR A 66 0.77 2.54 -17.56
C TYR A 66 2.23 2.76 -17.97
N GLU A 67 2.49 3.46 -19.08
CA GLU A 67 3.84 3.58 -19.64
C GLU A 67 4.85 4.19 -18.65
N LYS A 68 4.42 5.18 -17.85
CA LYS A 68 5.25 5.81 -16.81
C LYS A 68 5.56 4.84 -15.67
N GLU A 69 4.54 4.15 -15.17
CA GLU A 69 4.64 3.20 -14.07
C GLU A 69 5.44 1.96 -14.48
N LEU A 70 5.37 1.54 -15.74
CA LEU A 70 6.18 0.47 -16.33
C LEU A 70 7.67 0.83 -16.30
N GLU A 71 8.02 2.10 -16.56
CA GLU A 71 9.41 2.56 -16.45
C GLU A 71 9.86 2.63 -14.99
N GLU A 72 9.02 3.16 -14.09
CA GLU A 72 9.31 3.18 -12.65
C GLU A 72 9.56 1.77 -12.09
N MET A 73 8.74 0.79 -12.50
CA MET A 73 8.83 -0.56 -11.96
C MET A 73 10.04 -1.34 -12.48
N LYS A 74 10.66 -0.98 -13.61
CA LYS A 74 11.90 -1.63 -14.09
C LYS A 74 13.03 -1.49 -13.07
N ASN A 75 13.07 -0.35 -12.38
CA ASN A 75 14.11 -0.01 -11.41
C ASN A 75 13.79 -0.46 -9.97
N MET A 76 12.76 -1.28 -9.76
CA MET A 76 12.33 -1.73 -8.43
C MET A 76 12.16 -3.25 -8.39
N THR A 77 12.42 -3.86 -7.24
CA THR A 77 12.00 -5.25 -6.97
C THR A 77 10.48 -5.36 -6.84
N ARG A 78 9.93 -6.59 -6.91
CA ARG A 78 8.48 -6.82 -6.72
C ARG A 78 8.01 -6.32 -5.36
N GLN A 79 8.81 -6.58 -4.32
CA GLN A 79 8.54 -6.21 -2.94
C GLN A 79 8.52 -4.69 -2.75
N GLU A 80 9.51 -3.99 -3.32
CA GLU A 80 9.58 -2.52 -3.27
C GLU A 80 8.42 -1.87 -4.03
N PHE A 81 8.05 -2.44 -5.17
CA PHE A 81 6.93 -1.95 -5.96
C PHE A 81 5.59 -2.14 -5.25
N VAL A 82 5.33 -3.32 -4.67
CA VAL A 82 4.14 -3.53 -3.84
C VAL A 82 4.13 -2.57 -2.63
N ALA A 83 5.29 -2.32 -2.02
CA ALA A 83 5.40 -1.33 -0.96
C ALA A 83 5.14 0.11 -1.46
N SER A 84 5.47 0.44 -2.70
CA SER A 84 5.15 1.74 -3.31
C SER A 84 3.65 1.88 -3.58
N LEU A 85 2.99 0.85 -4.10
CA LEU A 85 1.52 0.82 -4.29
C LEU A 85 0.79 1.01 -2.97
N ARG A 86 1.20 0.31 -1.91
CA ARG A 86 0.66 0.49 -0.55
C ARG A 86 0.84 1.92 -0.05
N ARG A 87 2.00 2.54 -0.30
CA ARG A 87 2.27 3.94 0.08
C ARG A 87 1.43 4.94 -0.72
N LYS A 88 1.14 4.66 -1.99
CA LYS A 88 0.28 5.47 -2.87
C LYS A 88 -1.22 5.25 -2.59
N SER A 89 -1.59 4.19 -1.86
CA SER A 89 -2.98 3.86 -1.54
C SER A 89 -3.66 4.87 -0.60
N SER A 90 -4.97 5.00 -0.71
CA SER A 90 -5.81 5.90 0.10
C SER A 90 -6.03 5.38 1.53
N GLY A 91 -5.95 4.06 1.70
CA GLY A 91 -6.23 3.31 2.93
C GLY A 91 -4.98 2.83 3.68
N PHE A 92 -3.77 3.14 3.21
CA PHE A 92 -2.66 3.43 4.13
C PHE A 92 -3.00 4.75 4.81
N SER A 93 -4.07 4.71 5.62
CA SER A 93 -4.76 5.86 6.16
C SER A 93 -3.73 6.79 6.78
N ARG A 94 -3.68 8.00 6.23
CA ARG A 94 -3.12 9.22 6.82
C ARG A 94 -3.87 9.57 8.11
N GLY A 95 -4.03 8.60 9.02
CA GLY A 95 -4.83 8.64 10.26
C GLY A 95 -5.89 9.73 10.25
N ALA A 96 -5.82 10.60 11.25
CA ALA A 96 -6.43 11.92 11.22
C ALA A 96 -5.45 13.01 10.73
N SER A 97 -4.27 12.64 10.22
CA SER A 97 -3.18 13.55 9.88
C SER A 97 -2.51 13.21 8.55
N ILE A 98 -2.21 14.22 7.74
CA ILE A 98 -1.50 14.05 6.47
C ILE A 98 -0.08 13.45 6.63
N TYR A 99 0.49 13.52 7.83
CA TYR A 99 1.85 13.09 8.14
C TYR A 99 1.91 11.60 8.55
N ARG A 100 2.97 10.90 8.10
CA ARG A 100 3.17 9.48 8.40
C ARG A 100 3.43 9.29 9.89
N GLY A 101 2.88 8.22 10.45
CA GLY A 101 3.03 7.91 11.87
C GLY A 101 2.27 8.84 12.81
N VAL A 102 1.58 9.87 12.29
CA VAL A 102 0.82 10.84 13.08
C VAL A 102 -0.66 10.46 13.14
N THR A 103 -1.23 10.43 14.35
CA THR A 103 -2.65 10.18 14.59
C THR A 103 -3.22 11.13 15.63
N ARG A 104 -4.53 11.40 15.61
CA ARG A 104 -5.19 12.29 16.57
C ARG A 104 -5.82 11.48 17.70
N HIS A 105 -5.48 11.83 18.94
CA HIS A 105 -6.09 11.22 20.11
C HIS A 105 -7.42 11.90 20.45
N HIS A 106 -8.46 11.10 20.59
CA HIS A 106 -9.86 11.53 20.69
C HIS A 106 -10.20 12.17 22.05
N GLN A 107 -9.48 11.85 23.13
CA GLN A 107 -9.82 12.37 24.47
C GLN A 107 -9.34 13.81 24.75
N HIS A 108 -8.29 14.28 24.09
CA HIS A 108 -7.71 15.61 24.35
C HIS A 108 -7.33 16.38 23.08
N GLY A 109 -7.62 15.83 21.89
CA GLY A 109 -7.25 16.45 20.61
C GLY A 109 -5.75 16.52 20.34
N ARG A 110 -4.91 15.91 21.18
CA ARG A 110 -3.45 15.88 21.03
C ARG A 110 -3.04 15.01 19.84
N TRP A 111 -1.97 15.40 19.17
CA TRP A 111 -1.38 14.64 18.07
C TRP A 111 -0.40 13.62 18.63
N GLN A 112 -0.35 12.42 18.06
CA GLN A 112 0.50 11.34 18.54
C GLN A 112 1.38 10.84 17.40
N ALA A 113 2.67 10.69 17.65
CA ALA A 113 3.60 10.09 16.71
C ALA A 113 3.94 8.65 17.15
N ARG A 114 3.94 7.73 16.19
CA ARG A 114 4.35 6.33 16.38
C ARG A 114 5.12 5.81 15.18
N ILE A 115 6.10 4.95 15.43
CA ILE A 115 6.89 4.28 14.39
C ILE A 115 6.71 2.76 14.51
N GLY A 116 6.21 2.14 13.44
CA GLY A 116 6.01 0.70 13.39
C GLY A 116 7.27 -0.06 13.01
N ARG A 117 7.36 -1.33 13.43
CA ARG A 117 8.35 -2.33 12.98
C ARG A 117 9.82 -2.11 13.36
N VAL A 118 10.10 -1.20 14.28
CA VAL A 118 11.48 -0.95 14.77
C VAL A 118 11.93 -1.91 15.88
N ALA A 119 11.00 -2.63 16.52
CA ALA A 119 11.27 -3.63 17.55
C ALA A 119 10.31 -4.84 17.41
N GLY A 120 10.45 -5.57 16.30
CA GLY A 120 9.54 -6.68 15.96
C GLY A 120 8.19 -6.19 15.44
N ASN A 121 7.08 -6.81 15.86
CA ASN A 121 5.72 -6.47 15.43
C ASN A 121 5.03 -5.38 16.28
N LYS A 122 5.77 -4.68 17.14
CA LYS A 122 5.20 -3.62 18.01
C LYS A 122 5.49 -2.23 17.46
N ASP A 123 4.48 -1.36 17.54
CA ASP A 123 4.64 0.07 17.29
C ASP A 123 5.35 0.72 18.48
N LEU A 124 6.37 1.52 18.22
CA LEU A 124 7.04 2.36 19.20
C LEU A 124 6.32 3.71 19.26
N TYR A 125 5.86 4.09 20.45
CA TYR A 125 5.26 5.39 20.72
C TYR A 125 6.35 6.45 20.93
N LEU A 126 6.25 7.56 20.19
CA LEU A 126 7.25 8.63 20.19
C LEU A 126 6.84 9.83 21.05
N GLY A 127 5.55 9.98 21.33
CA GLY A 127 5.03 11.04 22.19
C GLY A 127 3.66 11.58 21.76
N THR A 128 3.14 12.50 22.58
CA THR A 128 1.98 13.34 22.23
C THR A 128 2.38 14.80 22.13
N PHE A 129 1.98 15.44 21.05
CA PHE A 129 2.35 16.79 20.65
C PHE A 129 1.12 17.68 20.56
N SER A 130 1.40 18.98 20.55
CA SER A 130 0.39 20.03 20.47
C SER A 130 -0.12 20.19 19.03
N THR A 131 0.77 20.02 18.05
CA THR A 131 0.50 20.14 16.61
C THR A 131 0.86 18.85 15.88
N GLN A 132 0.32 18.68 14.67
CA GLN A 132 0.62 17.51 13.85
C GLN A 132 2.02 17.60 13.23
N GLU A 133 2.54 18.81 13.03
CA GLU A 133 3.85 19.10 12.47
C GLU A 133 4.96 18.70 13.45
N GLU A 134 4.79 19.03 14.73
CA GLU A 134 5.71 18.63 15.81
C GLU A 134 5.74 17.10 15.98
N ALA A 135 4.58 16.45 15.85
CA ALA A 135 4.49 14.99 15.81
C ALA A 135 5.20 14.39 14.57
N ALA A 136 5.11 15.05 13.42
CA ALA A 136 5.76 14.62 12.20
C ALA A 136 7.29 14.75 12.30
N GLU A 137 7.80 15.84 12.88
CA GLU A 137 9.23 16.03 13.12
C GLU A 137 9.80 14.93 14.04
N ALA A 138 9.10 14.62 15.13
CA ALA A 138 9.49 13.52 16.01
C ALA A 138 9.51 12.16 15.29
N TYR A 139 8.57 11.93 14.37
CA TYR A 139 8.55 10.75 13.52
C TYR A 139 9.74 10.70 12.57
N ASP A 140 10.06 11.80 11.89
CA ASP A 140 11.18 11.86 10.93
C ASP A 140 12.53 11.60 11.62
N ILE A 141 12.75 12.20 12.79
CA ILE A 141 13.95 11.95 13.61
C ILE A 141 14.04 10.47 13.99
N ALA A 142 12.94 9.86 14.45
CA ALA A 142 12.91 8.46 14.80
C ALA A 142 13.15 7.55 13.58
N ALA A 143 12.55 7.87 12.44
CA ALA A 143 12.69 7.09 11.21
C ALA A 143 14.14 7.09 10.69
N ILE A 144 14.89 8.19 10.86
CA ILE A 144 16.33 8.24 10.57
C ILE A 144 17.10 7.37 11.57
N LYS A 145 16.77 7.49 12.86
CA LYS A 145 17.48 6.77 13.94
C LYS A 145 17.35 5.25 13.86
N PHE A 146 16.21 4.75 13.36
CA PHE A 146 15.91 3.32 13.28
C PHE A 146 16.03 2.74 11.85
N ARG A 147 16.75 3.43 10.95
CA ARG A 147 17.02 2.97 9.59
C ARG A 147 18.14 1.93 9.53
#